data_AF-A0A830F1G5-F1
#
_entry.id   AF-A0A830F1G5-F1
#
_cell.length_a   1.000
_cell.length_b   1.000
_cell.length_c   1.000
_cell.angle_alpha   90.00
_cell.angle_beta   90.00
_cell.angle_gamma   90.00
#
_symmetry.space_group_name_H-M   'P 1'
#
loop_
_entity.id
_entity.type
_entity.pdbx_description
1 polymer ?
#
loop_
_entity_poly.entity_id
_entity_poly.type
_entity_poly.pdbx_seq_one_letter_code
_entity_poly.pdbx_strand_id
1 'polypeptide(L)'
;MMTELTFHGLDIGRIEPNDDLVDRIVDTTAEEYPLTDGDIVVVTAKVVSFAENRLVEADEIEVTDRDRRVADITGIDPREVAVIYDESEVIGAIPIAEVGEDLLLDHAVDPDAAQEALDEVPAMLLTERNGRLCTNAGVDWSNSPDGIMTLLPEDPDESARRLREGIAARTGADVAVVLADSEIAGPGSMDLAIGCSGIEATDNNFGRTDLYGEPKVGGVDLVADELTAGSALLFGQADEQIPVTIVRGLEYEDGEGVPNSGGVVRRGLRKSVQLTARLKAREWF
;
A
#
# COMPACT_ATOMS: atom_id res chain seq x y z
N MET A 1 28.34 -15.00 11.51
CA MET A 1 27.66 -15.74 10.43
C MET A 1 27.33 -14.73 9.36
N MET A 2 27.40 -15.10 8.08
CA MET A 2 26.88 -14.23 7.02
C MET A 2 25.37 -14.36 7.06
N THR A 3 24.67 -13.25 7.28
CA THR A 3 23.22 -13.15 7.10
C THR A 3 23.03 -12.55 5.71
N GLU A 4 22.29 -13.24 4.86
CA GLU A 4 21.99 -12.82 3.49
C GLU A 4 20.47 -12.75 3.35
N LEU A 5 20.00 -11.64 2.76
CA LEU A 5 18.60 -11.42 2.44
C LEU A 5 18.53 -11.11 0.95
N THR A 6 17.74 -11.87 0.21
CA THR A 6 17.62 -11.75 -1.24
C THR A 6 16.20 -11.40 -1.64
N PHE A 7 16.07 -10.55 -2.66
CA PHE A 7 14.81 -10.17 -3.30
C PHE A 7 14.88 -10.60 -4.75
N HIS A 8 13.94 -11.43 -5.18
CA HIS A 8 13.87 -11.95 -6.54
C HIS A 8 12.52 -11.60 -7.17
N GLY A 9 12.54 -10.65 -8.10
CA GLY A 9 11.34 -10.21 -8.83
C GLY A 9 10.93 -11.24 -9.87
N LEU A 10 9.62 -11.44 -10.02
CA LEU A 10 9.01 -12.35 -10.97
C LEU A 10 8.10 -11.59 -11.95
N ASP A 11 8.34 -11.82 -13.24
CA ASP A 11 7.39 -11.48 -14.29
C ASP A 11 6.40 -12.65 -14.45
N ILE A 12 5.20 -12.48 -13.93
CA ILE A 12 4.11 -13.47 -14.03
C ILE A 12 3.18 -13.19 -15.22
N GLY A 13 3.57 -12.26 -16.10
CA GLY A 13 2.75 -11.76 -17.20
C GLY A 13 1.61 -10.85 -16.75
N ARG A 14 0.85 -10.38 -17.75
CA ARG A 14 -0.35 -9.57 -17.53
C ARG A 14 -1.47 -10.43 -16.93
N ILE A 15 -2.02 -9.99 -15.81
CA ILE A 15 -3.15 -10.62 -15.12
C ILE A 15 -4.45 -10.07 -15.68
N GLU A 16 -5.36 -10.97 -16.05
CA GLU A 16 -6.70 -10.63 -16.51
C GLU A 16 -7.74 -10.89 -15.40
N PRO A 17 -8.94 -10.30 -15.50
CA PRO A 17 -9.97 -10.51 -14.49
C PRO A 17 -10.34 -11.99 -14.30
N ASN A 18 -10.35 -12.45 -13.04
CA ASN A 18 -10.61 -13.84 -12.64
C ASN A 18 -9.50 -14.85 -13.00
N ASP A 19 -8.30 -14.39 -13.37
CA ASP A 19 -7.14 -15.28 -13.48
C ASP A 19 -6.79 -15.94 -12.13
N ASP A 20 -6.34 -17.19 -12.18
CA ASP A 20 -5.84 -17.89 -10.99
C ASP A 20 -4.40 -17.44 -10.67
N LEU A 21 -4.30 -16.46 -9.76
CA LEU A 21 -3.02 -15.88 -9.38
C LEU A 21 -2.09 -16.87 -8.68
N VAL A 22 -2.63 -17.87 -7.97
CA VAL A 22 -1.82 -18.93 -7.35
C VAL A 22 -1.11 -19.74 -8.42
N ASP A 23 -1.86 -20.16 -9.44
CA ASP A 23 -1.29 -20.95 -10.54
C ASP A 23 -0.23 -20.16 -11.30
N ARG A 24 -0.47 -18.87 -11.57
CA ARG A 24 0.51 -17.98 -12.20
C ARG A 24 1.82 -17.92 -11.41
N ILE A 25 1.74 -17.63 -10.11
CA ILE A 25 2.93 -17.51 -9.24
C ILE A 25 3.67 -18.84 -9.15
N VAL A 26 2.94 -19.93 -8.93
CA VAL A 26 3.54 -21.26 -8.75
C VAL A 26 4.21 -21.75 -10.03
N ASP A 27 3.56 -21.58 -11.18
CA ASP A 27 4.11 -22.04 -12.45
C ASP A 27 5.37 -21.24 -12.83
N THR A 28 5.37 -19.92 -12.65
CA THR A 28 6.58 -19.07 -12.88
C THR A 28 7.71 -19.43 -11.92
N THR A 29 7.43 -19.58 -10.62
CA THR A 29 8.46 -19.93 -9.63
C THR A 29 9.05 -21.31 -9.85
N ALA A 30 8.25 -22.29 -10.29
CA ALA A 30 8.75 -23.65 -10.56
C ALA A 30 9.84 -23.69 -11.64
N GLU A 31 9.80 -22.77 -12.61
CA GLU A 31 10.77 -22.68 -13.70
C GLU A 31 12.00 -21.84 -13.33
N GLU A 32 11.81 -20.71 -12.64
CA GLU A 32 12.86 -19.72 -12.42
C GLU A 32 13.50 -19.78 -11.03
N TYR A 33 12.67 -19.89 -9.99
CA TYR A 33 13.09 -19.78 -8.59
C TYR A 33 12.14 -20.53 -7.65
N PRO A 34 12.29 -21.88 -7.52
CA PRO A 34 11.34 -22.70 -6.78
C PRO A 34 11.18 -22.25 -5.31
N LEU A 35 9.94 -22.18 -4.86
CA LEU A 35 9.59 -21.80 -3.49
C LEU A 35 10.08 -22.84 -2.47
N THR A 36 10.52 -22.36 -1.32
CA THR A 36 10.98 -23.15 -0.19
C THR A 36 10.37 -22.66 1.11
N ASP A 37 10.37 -23.52 2.14
CA ASP A 37 9.89 -23.15 3.47
C ASP A 37 10.61 -21.89 3.99
N GLY A 38 9.83 -20.96 4.53
CA GLY A 38 10.31 -19.68 5.04
C GLY A 38 10.47 -18.58 3.98
N ASP A 39 10.13 -18.83 2.72
CA ASP A 39 10.04 -17.75 1.73
C ASP A 39 8.87 -16.81 2.06
N ILE A 40 9.03 -15.54 1.68
CA ILE A 40 7.96 -14.54 1.75
C ILE A 40 7.65 -14.11 0.32
N VAL A 41 6.39 -14.25 -0.09
CA VAL A 41 5.89 -13.83 -1.40
C VAL A 41 5.24 -12.45 -1.23
N VAL A 42 5.90 -11.41 -1.71
CA VAL A 42 5.34 -10.05 -1.73
C VAL A 42 4.67 -9.81 -3.07
N VAL A 43 3.39 -9.44 -3.07
CA VAL A 43 2.54 -9.33 -4.26
C VAL A 43 1.91 -7.94 -4.28
N THR A 44 1.93 -7.24 -5.42
CA THR A 44 1.23 -5.96 -5.54
C THR A 44 -0.28 -6.15 -5.45
N ALA A 45 -0.95 -5.26 -4.74
CA ALA A 45 -2.40 -5.26 -4.55
C ALA A 45 -3.13 -5.24 -5.89
N LYS A 46 -2.56 -4.55 -6.89
CA LYS A 46 -3.12 -4.43 -8.22
C LYS A 46 -3.40 -5.77 -8.88
N VAL A 47 -2.42 -6.67 -8.93
CA VAL A 47 -2.65 -7.98 -9.57
C VAL A 47 -3.65 -8.85 -8.82
N VAL A 48 -3.71 -8.69 -7.48
CA VAL A 48 -4.74 -9.33 -6.65
C VAL A 48 -6.11 -8.75 -7.00
N SER A 49 -6.24 -7.42 -7.08
CA SER A 49 -7.48 -6.75 -7.47
C SER A 49 -8.00 -7.18 -8.84
N PHE A 50 -7.11 -7.34 -9.83
CA PHE A 50 -7.50 -7.89 -11.13
C PHE A 50 -7.98 -9.33 -11.00
N ALA A 51 -7.20 -10.21 -10.35
CA ALA A 51 -7.59 -11.61 -10.15
C ALA A 51 -8.93 -11.75 -9.40
N GLU A 52 -9.21 -10.87 -8.43
CA GLU A 52 -10.46 -10.82 -7.68
C GLU A 52 -11.58 -10.01 -8.35
N ASN A 53 -11.34 -9.49 -9.55
CA ASN A 53 -12.28 -8.67 -10.32
C ASN A 53 -12.82 -7.45 -9.54
N ARG A 54 -11.92 -6.77 -8.81
CA ARG A 54 -12.18 -5.49 -8.11
C ARG A 54 -12.09 -4.31 -9.08
N LEU A 55 -12.91 -4.36 -10.13
CA LEU A 55 -12.93 -3.39 -11.23
C LEU A 55 -14.29 -2.70 -11.30
N VAL A 56 -14.29 -1.40 -11.58
CA VAL A 56 -15.49 -0.57 -11.66
C VAL A 56 -15.50 0.22 -12.95
N GLU A 57 -16.58 0.09 -13.72
CA GLU A 57 -16.81 0.88 -14.92
C GLU A 57 -17.25 2.30 -14.55
N ALA A 58 -16.47 3.31 -14.93
CA ALA A 58 -16.71 4.70 -14.56
C ALA A 58 -18.06 5.23 -15.06
N ASP A 59 -18.50 4.78 -16.24
CA ASP A 59 -19.74 5.23 -16.86
C ASP A 59 -21.00 4.70 -16.15
N GLU A 60 -20.86 3.69 -15.28
CA GLU A 60 -21.95 3.14 -14.47
C GLU A 60 -22.11 3.87 -13.13
N ILE A 61 -21.19 4.78 -12.78
CA ILE A 61 -21.19 5.46 -11.49
C ILE A 61 -22.20 6.61 -11.44
N GLU A 62 -23.13 6.51 -10.49
CA GLU A 62 -24.08 7.59 -10.20
C GLU A 62 -23.41 8.71 -9.38
N VAL A 63 -23.15 9.84 -10.03
CA VAL A 63 -22.54 11.01 -9.40
C VAL A 63 -23.57 11.90 -8.69
N THR A 64 -23.38 12.13 -7.40
CA THR A 64 -24.22 13.01 -6.58
C THR A 64 -23.70 14.46 -6.55
N ASP A 65 -24.52 15.38 -6.01
CA ASP A 65 -24.08 16.78 -5.82
C ASP A 65 -22.97 16.92 -4.78
N ARG A 66 -22.83 15.97 -3.85
CA ARG A 66 -21.70 15.96 -2.91
C ARG A 66 -20.42 15.72 -3.69
N ASP A 67 -20.42 14.74 -4.58
CA ASP A 67 -19.21 14.29 -5.28
C ASP A 67 -18.72 15.38 -6.23
N ARG A 68 -19.65 16.05 -6.94
CA ARG A 68 -19.34 17.24 -7.75
C ARG A 68 -18.70 18.36 -6.93
N ARG A 69 -19.25 18.69 -5.75
CA ARG A 69 -18.69 19.75 -4.90
C ARG A 69 -17.30 19.42 -4.37
N VAL A 70 -17.01 18.14 -4.11
CA VAL A 70 -15.68 17.70 -3.68
C VAL A 70 -14.72 17.77 -4.86
N ALA A 71 -15.12 17.25 -6.03
CA ALA A 71 -14.36 17.35 -7.28
C ALA A 71 -14.01 18.81 -7.64
N ASP A 72 -14.95 19.75 -7.50
CA ASP A 72 -14.72 21.18 -7.75
C ASP A 72 -13.60 21.78 -6.87
N ILE A 73 -13.32 21.18 -5.70
CA ILE A 73 -12.30 21.64 -4.76
C ILE A 73 -10.98 20.87 -4.97
N THR A 74 -11.06 19.56 -5.19
CA THR A 74 -9.88 18.68 -5.20
C THR A 74 -9.33 18.44 -6.60
N GLY A 75 -10.11 18.69 -7.65
CA GLY A 75 -9.77 18.37 -9.04
C GLY A 75 -9.96 16.90 -9.43
N ILE A 76 -10.27 16.03 -8.46
CA ILE A 76 -10.50 14.60 -8.67
C ILE A 76 -11.77 14.38 -9.50
N ASP A 77 -11.78 13.40 -10.40
CA ASP A 77 -12.97 13.04 -11.18
C ASP A 77 -14.16 12.75 -10.25
N PRO A 78 -15.35 13.34 -10.46
CA PRO A 78 -16.49 13.16 -9.57
C PRO A 78 -17.00 11.72 -9.48
N ARG A 79 -16.72 10.86 -10.47
CA ARG A 79 -17.00 9.42 -10.45
C ARG A 79 -16.04 8.69 -9.52
N GLU A 80 -14.76 9.04 -9.57
CA GLU A 80 -13.75 8.54 -8.62
C GLU A 80 -14.11 8.98 -7.19
N VAL A 81 -14.48 10.25 -6.99
CA VAL A 81 -14.94 10.73 -5.68
C VAL A 81 -16.12 9.89 -5.16
N ALA A 82 -17.12 9.60 -6.00
CA ALA A 82 -18.25 8.77 -5.59
C ALA A 82 -17.79 7.38 -5.11
N VAL A 83 -16.91 6.72 -5.87
CA VAL A 83 -16.32 5.42 -5.51
C VAL A 83 -15.51 5.51 -4.21
N ILE A 84 -14.69 6.55 -4.03
CA ILE A 84 -13.90 6.78 -2.80
C ILE A 84 -14.81 6.79 -1.57
N TYR A 85 -15.95 7.49 -1.65
CA TYR A 85 -16.91 7.56 -0.54
C TYR A 85 -17.67 6.26 -0.30
N ASP A 86 -17.82 5.41 -1.32
CA ASP A 86 -18.45 4.10 -1.18
C ASP A 86 -17.48 3.07 -0.58
N GLU A 87 -16.19 3.17 -0.90
CA GLU A 87 -15.14 2.24 -0.45
C GLU A 87 -14.49 2.62 0.88
N SER A 88 -14.65 3.87 1.37
CA SER A 88 -13.90 4.35 2.54
C SER A 88 -14.59 5.47 3.34
N GLU A 89 -14.12 5.69 4.58
CA GLU A 89 -14.44 6.92 5.33
C GLU A 89 -13.46 8.03 4.92
N VAL A 90 -13.95 9.09 4.29
CA VAL A 90 -13.14 10.30 4.02
C VAL A 90 -12.91 11.08 5.32
N ILE A 91 -11.65 11.21 5.73
CA ILE A 91 -11.25 11.90 6.97
C ILE A 91 -10.86 13.36 6.70
N GLY A 92 -10.29 13.63 5.53
CA GLY A 92 -9.83 14.96 5.15
C GLY A 92 -9.26 15.00 3.72
N ALA A 93 -8.49 16.05 3.43
CA ALA A 93 -7.80 16.22 2.17
C ALA A 93 -6.38 16.74 2.41
N ILE A 94 -5.46 16.36 1.52
CA ILE A 94 -4.06 16.78 1.51
C ILE A 94 -3.88 17.72 0.31
N PRO A 95 -3.56 19.02 0.52
CA PRO A 95 -3.36 19.97 -0.56
C PRO A 95 -1.94 19.83 -1.15
N ILE A 96 -1.80 18.92 -2.12
CA ILE A 96 -0.49 18.53 -2.67
C ILE A 96 0.14 19.68 -3.44
N ALA A 97 -0.67 20.44 -4.18
CA ALA A 97 -0.21 21.63 -4.89
C ALA A 97 0.31 22.73 -3.95
N GLU A 98 -0.08 22.76 -2.67
CA GLU A 98 0.42 23.78 -1.73
C GLU A 98 1.62 23.30 -0.89
N VAL A 99 1.73 21.99 -0.66
CA VAL A 99 2.66 21.42 0.33
C VAL A 99 3.86 20.72 -0.34
N GLY A 100 3.71 20.25 -1.58
CA GLY A 100 4.71 19.44 -2.28
C GLY A 100 5.21 19.99 -3.62
N GLU A 101 4.65 21.10 -4.11
CA GLU A 101 4.92 21.65 -5.45
C GLU A 101 6.41 21.78 -5.76
N ASP A 102 7.18 22.49 -4.93
CA ASP A 102 8.62 22.69 -5.15
C ASP A 102 9.37 21.35 -5.30
N LEU A 103 9.07 20.35 -4.47
CA LEU A 103 9.77 19.07 -4.54
C LEU A 103 9.36 18.26 -5.77
N LEU A 104 8.06 18.24 -6.09
CA LEU A 104 7.54 17.47 -7.23
C LEU A 104 8.06 18.05 -8.54
N LEU A 105 8.08 19.37 -8.69
CA LEU A 105 8.60 20.05 -9.88
C LEU A 105 10.12 19.86 -10.03
N ASP A 106 10.87 19.94 -8.92
CA ASP A 106 12.33 19.75 -8.93
C ASP A 106 12.75 18.34 -9.40
N HIS A 107 11.88 17.34 -9.22
CA HIS A 107 12.12 15.94 -9.59
C HIS A 107 11.33 15.49 -10.83
N ALA A 108 10.52 16.38 -11.42
CA ALA A 108 9.72 16.08 -12.59
C ALA A 108 10.60 15.88 -13.83
N VAL A 109 10.28 14.85 -14.62
CA VAL A 109 10.91 14.65 -15.95
C VAL A 109 10.55 15.81 -16.89
N ASP A 110 9.31 16.30 -16.79
CA ASP A 110 8.80 17.47 -17.49
C ASP A 110 8.09 18.39 -16.47
N PRO A 111 8.73 19.50 -16.04
CA PRO A 111 8.15 20.40 -15.05
C PRO A 111 6.86 21.10 -15.50
N ASP A 112 6.70 21.37 -16.80
CA ASP A 112 5.50 22.04 -17.31
C ASP A 112 4.31 21.07 -17.24
N ALA A 113 4.51 19.81 -17.63
CA ALA A 113 3.51 18.76 -17.50
C ALA A 113 3.19 18.45 -16.03
N ALA A 114 4.18 18.47 -15.14
CA ALA A 114 3.97 18.27 -13.71
C ALA A 114 3.18 19.43 -13.07
N GLN A 115 3.44 20.68 -13.48
CA GLN A 115 2.64 21.82 -13.06
C GLN A 115 1.19 21.69 -13.54
N GLU A 116 0.98 21.32 -14.81
CA GLU A 116 -0.37 21.12 -15.36
C GLU A 116 -1.13 20.04 -14.58
N ALA A 117 -0.46 18.92 -14.24
CA ALA A 117 -1.06 17.87 -13.40
C ALA A 117 -1.41 18.35 -11.98
N LEU A 118 -0.56 19.18 -11.36
CA LEU A 118 -0.83 19.77 -10.04
C LEU A 118 -1.98 20.78 -10.07
N ASP A 119 -2.11 21.53 -11.16
CA ASP A 119 -3.22 22.47 -11.37
C ASP A 119 -4.54 21.73 -11.61
N GLU A 120 -4.50 20.57 -12.27
CA GLU A 120 -5.66 19.72 -12.51
C GLU A 120 -6.14 18.99 -11.25
N VAL A 121 -5.23 18.43 -10.45
CA VAL A 121 -5.55 17.70 -9.21
C VAL A 121 -4.79 18.30 -8.02
N PRO A 122 -5.25 19.45 -7.49
CA PRO A 122 -4.55 20.15 -6.42
C PRO A 122 -4.58 19.45 -5.07
N ALA A 123 -5.47 18.47 -4.86
CA ALA A 123 -5.59 17.76 -3.60
C ALA A 123 -5.98 16.29 -3.75
N MET A 124 -5.44 15.45 -2.86
CA MET A 124 -5.92 14.07 -2.66
C MET A 124 -6.79 13.98 -1.40
N LEU A 125 -7.70 13.01 -1.38
CA LEU A 125 -8.51 12.70 -0.21
C LEU A 125 -7.74 11.74 0.71
N LEU A 126 -7.69 12.10 1.99
CA LEU A 126 -7.19 11.21 3.04
C LEU A 126 -8.36 10.39 3.57
N THR A 127 -8.27 9.07 3.44
CA THR A 127 -9.35 8.14 3.73
C THR A 127 -8.91 7.07 4.73
N GLU A 128 -9.87 6.48 5.45
CA GLU A 128 -9.66 5.27 6.25
C GLU A 128 -10.44 4.11 5.65
N ARG A 129 -9.72 3.04 5.31
CA ARG A 129 -10.25 1.80 4.75
C ARG A 129 -9.59 0.62 5.46
N ASN A 130 -10.39 -0.34 5.91
CA ASN A 130 -9.92 -1.51 6.66
C ASN A 130 -9.00 -1.15 7.85
N GLY A 131 -9.25 0.00 8.48
CA GLY A 131 -8.45 0.48 9.59
C GLY A 131 -7.06 0.98 9.21
N ARG A 132 -6.84 1.34 7.94
CA ARG A 132 -5.58 1.91 7.45
C ARG A 132 -5.88 3.26 6.80
N LEU A 133 -4.94 4.18 6.92
CA LEU A 133 -5.02 5.42 6.15
C LEU A 133 -4.50 5.16 4.75
N CYS A 134 -5.25 5.61 3.76
CA CYS A 134 -4.89 5.53 2.35
C CYS A 134 -5.31 6.80 1.62
N THR A 135 -4.61 7.14 0.55
CA THR A 135 -5.01 8.22 -0.35
C THR A 135 -6.04 7.74 -1.36
N ASN A 136 -7.11 8.51 -1.55
CA ASN A 136 -8.19 8.21 -2.49
C ASN A 136 -8.74 6.77 -2.37
N ALA A 137 -8.81 6.20 -1.16
CA ALA A 137 -9.24 4.82 -0.90
C ALA A 137 -8.46 3.71 -1.63
N GLY A 138 -7.30 4.04 -2.22
CA GLY A 138 -6.56 3.17 -3.15
C GLY A 138 -7.30 2.92 -4.46
N VAL A 139 -8.18 3.84 -4.87
CA VAL A 139 -8.80 3.83 -6.20
C VAL A 139 -7.77 4.30 -7.21
N ASP A 140 -7.60 3.54 -8.28
CA ASP A 140 -6.55 3.79 -9.26
C ASP A 140 -7.07 3.66 -10.70
N TRP A 141 -6.72 4.64 -11.55
CA TRP A 141 -6.99 4.64 -12.99
C TRP A 141 -5.79 4.15 -13.81
N SER A 142 -4.58 4.26 -13.26
CA SER A 142 -3.35 3.88 -13.94
C SER A 142 -3.33 2.37 -14.21
N ASN A 143 -2.57 1.95 -15.23
CA ASN A 143 -2.39 0.53 -15.59
C ASN A 143 -3.71 -0.30 -15.58
N SER A 144 -4.83 0.37 -15.89
CA SER A 144 -6.19 -0.17 -15.96
C SER A 144 -6.74 0.08 -17.37
N PRO A 145 -7.68 -0.73 -17.88
CA PRO A 145 -8.32 -0.44 -19.16
C PRO A 145 -9.03 0.93 -19.16
N ASP A 146 -9.11 1.56 -20.33
CA ASP A 146 -9.76 2.87 -20.48
C ASP A 146 -11.19 2.86 -19.89
N GLY A 147 -11.48 3.82 -19.01
CA GLY A 147 -12.79 3.96 -18.37
C GLY A 147 -13.05 3.01 -17.20
N ILE A 148 -12.05 2.21 -16.77
CA ILE A 148 -12.16 1.30 -15.62
C ILE A 148 -11.27 1.79 -14.49
N MET A 149 -11.84 1.86 -13.29
CA MET A 149 -11.11 2.07 -12.04
C MET A 149 -10.83 0.71 -11.38
N THR A 150 -9.61 0.55 -10.87
CA THR A 150 -9.24 -0.59 -10.02
C THR A 150 -9.38 -0.19 -8.56
N LEU A 151 -9.98 -1.08 -7.76
CA LEU A 151 -10.11 -0.91 -6.31
C LEU A 151 -9.17 -1.89 -5.60
N LEU A 152 -8.67 -1.54 -4.41
CA LEU A 152 -7.97 -2.55 -3.59
C LEU A 152 -8.87 -3.75 -3.25
N PRO A 153 -8.27 -4.91 -2.91
CA PRO A 153 -8.99 -6.06 -2.40
C PRO A 153 -9.91 -5.68 -1.23
N GLU A 154 -11.09 -6.30 -1.17
CA GLU A 154 -12.08 -5.99 -0.13
C GLU A 154 -11.52 -6.29 1.28
N ASP A 155 -10.85 -7.44 1.41
CA ASP A 155 -10.09 -7.84 2.59
C ASP A 155 -8.71 -8.34 2.14
N PRO A 156 -7.69 -7.46 2.17
CA PRO A 156 -6.33 -7.81 1.73
C PRO A 156 -5.67 -8.90 2.59
N ASP A 157 -5.97 -8.97 3.89
CA ASP A 157 -5.40 -9.99 4.78
C ASP A 157 -5.97 -11.37 4.43
N GLU A 158 -7.28 -11.44 4.17
CA GLU A 158 -7.93 -12.64 3.66
C GLU A 158 -7.43 -13.04 2.26
N SER A 159 -7.16 -12.05 1.40
CA SER A 159 -6.60 -12.29 0.06
C SER A 159 -5.20 -12.89 0.15
N ALA A 160 -4.34 -12.33 1.04
CA ALA A 160 -3.02 -12.89 1.34
C ALA A 160 -3.11 -14.33 1.86
N ARG A 161 -4.07 -14.61 2.75
CA ARG A 161 -4.32 -15.95 3.30
C ARG A 161 -4.70 -16.96 2.21
N ARG A 162 -5.58 -16.60 1.28
CA ARG A 162 -5.97 -17.46 0.14
C ARG A 162 -4.79 -17.77 -0.77
N LEU A 163 -3.96 -16.77 -1.08
CA LEU A 163 -2.74 -16.97 -1.86
C LEU A 163 -1.78 -17.92 -1.15
N ARG A 164 -1.53 -17.69 0.15
CA ARG A 164 -0.67 -18.54 0.98
C ARG A 164 -1.15 -20.00 0.98
N GLU A 165 -2.43 -20.22 1.29
CA GLU A 165 -3.03 -21.55 1.34
C GLU A 165 -2.98 -22.25 -0.03
N GLY A 166 -3.23 -21.51 -1.11
CA GLY A 166 -3.15 -22.03 -2.48
C GLY A 166 -1.73 -22.42 -2.87
N ILE A 167 -0.75 -21.56 -2.58
CA ILE A 167 0.67 -21.85 -2.84
C ILE A 167 1.12 -23.08 -2.06
N ALA A 168 0.77 -23.17 -0.77
CA ALA A 168 1.09 -24.32 0.06
C ALA A 168 0.45 -25.61 -0.47
N ALA A 169 -0.81 -25.55 -0.93
CA ALA A 169 -1.49 -26.70 -1.51
C ALA A 169 -0.85 -27.20 -2.82
N ARG A 170 -0.30 -26.29 -3.63
CA ARG A 170 0.29 -26.58 -4.94
C ARG A 170 1.76 -27.00 -4.87
N THR A 171 2.52 -26.42 -3.96
CA THR A 171 3.98 -26.60 -3.86
C THR A 171 4.41 -27.45 -2.66
N GLY A 172 3.59 -27.49 -1.61
CA GLY A 172 3.94 -28.06 -0.32
C GLY A 172 4.85 -27.19 0.55
N ALA A 173 5.26 -26.01 0.07
CA ALA A 173 6.12 -25.09 0.81
C ALA A 173 5.30 -24.25 1.81
N ASP A 174 5.84 -24.06 3.02
CA ASP A 174 5.28 -23.13 4.01
C ASP A 174 5.89 -21.74 3.81
N VAL A 175 5.10 -20.83 3.23
CA VAL A 175 5.51 -19.47 2.89
C VAL A 175 4.64 -18.46 3.62
N ALA A 176 5.12 -17.22 3.72
CA ALA A 176 4.31 -16.07 4.06
C ALA A 176 3.90 -15.31 2.78
N VAL A 177 2.80 -14.56 2.86
CA VAL A 177 2.35 -13.67 1.78
C VAL A 177 2.12 -12.27 2.33
N VAL A 178 2.63 -11.25 1.64
CA VAL A 178 2.40 -9.83 1.94
C VAL A 178 1.86 -9.13 0.69
N LEU A 179 0.78 -8.38 0.83
CA LEU A 179 0.22 -7.54 -0.21
C LEU A 179 0.74 -6.11 -0.08
N ALA A 180 1.18 -5.54 -1.20
CA ALA A 180 1.82 -4.24 -1.28
C ALA A 180 0.97 -3.26 -2.08
N ASP A 181 0.83 -2.02 -1.62
CA ASP A 181 0.22 -0.95 -2.40
C ASP A 181 0.96 0.37 -2.20
N SER A 182 0.95 1.22 -3.22
CA SER A 182 1.70 2.48 -3.22
C SER A 182 0.92 3.58 -2.49
N GLU A 183 1.57 4.19 -1.50
CA GLU A 183 0.98 5.25 -0.68
C GLU A 183 1.88 6.49 -0.62
N ILE A 184 1.30 7.64 -0.31
CA ILE A 184 2.09 8.86 -0.08
C ILE A 184 2.87 8.72 1.24
N ALA A 185 4.19 8.83 1.16
CA ALA A 185 5.09 8.86 2.30
C ALA A 185 5.99 10.10 2.26
N GLY A 186 5.71 11.04 3.17
CA GLY A 186 6.40 12.32 3.18
C GLY A 186 6.11 13.08 1.88
N PRO A 187 7.13 13.50 1.12
CA PRO A 187 6.91 14.24 -0.12
C PRO A 187 7.04 13.37 -1.39
N GLY A 188 7.07 12.05 -1.25
CA GLY A 188 7.05 11.08 -2.35
C GLY A 188 6.09 9.94 -2.08
N SER A 189 6.22 8.85 -2.84
CA SER A 189 5.48 7.61 -2.61
C SER A 189 6.40 6.47 -2.16
N MET A 190 5.82 5.49 -1.47
CA MET A 190 6.45 4.20 -1.21
C MET A 190 5.36 3.14 -1.12
N ASP A 191 5.71 1.90 -1.45
CA ASP A 191 4.79 0.79 -1.22
C ASP A 191 4.79 0.42 0.26
N LEU A 192 3.59 0.20 0.80
CA LEU A 192 3.34 -0.23 2.17
C LEU A 192 2.54 -1.53 2.16
N ALA A 193 2.64 -2.30 3.25
CA ALA A 193 1.89 -3.53 3.39
C ALA A 193 0.40 -3.21 3.62
N ILE A 194 -0.45 -3.64 2.68
CA ILE A 194 -1.91 -3.53 2.78
C ILE A 194 -2.59 -4.84 3.22
N GLY A 195 -1.86 -5.94 3.28
CA GLY A 195 -2.30 -7.14 3.99
C GLY A 195 -1.22 -8.21 4.12
N CYS A 196 -1.34 -9.15 5.06
CA CYS A 196 -0.41 -10.28 5.14
C CYS A 196 -0.99 -11.53 5.79
N SER A 197 -0.36 -12.67 5.51
CA SER A 197 -0.65 -13.96 6.14
C SER A 197 0.62 -14.80 6.30
N GLY A 198 0.74 -15.53 7.40
CA GLY A 198 1.91 -16.34 7.73
C GLY A 198 3.12 -15.55 8.21
N ILE A 199 2.99 -14.26 8.51
CA ILE A 199 4.07 -13.43 9.04
C ILE A 199 3.50 -12.35 9.98
N GLU A 200 4.14 -12.16 11.13
CA GLU A 200 3.85 -11.07 12.03
C GLU A 200 4.32 -9.75 11.42
N ALA A 201 3.38 -8.86 11.13
CA ALA A 201 3.66 -7.61 10.43
C ALA A 201 4.53 -6.63 11.24
N THR A 202 4.61 -6.78 12.56
CA THR A 202 5.40 -5.93 13.45
C THR A 202 6.28 -6.70 14.40
N ASP A 203 7.50 -6.22 14.63
CA ASP A 203 8.42 -6.86 15.56
C ASP A 203 8.05 -6.59 17.02
N ASN A 204 8.19 -7.61 17.87
CA ASN A 204 7.99 -7.59 19.31
C ASN A 204 9.16 -6.95 20.11
N ASN A 205 10.11 -6.29 19.45
CA ASN A 205 11.32 -5.73 20.06
C ASN A 205 11.15 -4.41 20.85
N PHE A 206 9.94 -3.87 21.01
CA PHE A 206 9.73 -2.66 21.82
C PHE A 206 10.08 -2.90 23.31
N GLY A 207 10.93 -2.05 23.88
CA GLY A 207 11.45 -2.21 25.23
C GLY A 207 12.57 -3.25 25.38
N ARG A 208 12.97 -3.93 24.28
CA ARG A 208 14.15 -4.79 24.29
C ARG A 208 15.40 -3.97 24.57
N THR A 209 16.28 -4.54 25.38
CA THR A 209 17.52 -3.89 25.78
C THR A 209 18.55 -3.92 24.66
N ASP A 210 19.17 -2.77 24.40
CA ASP A 210 20.27 -2.65 23.45
C ASP A 210 21.60 -3.21 24.01
N LEU A 211 22.69 -3.00 23.27
CA LEU A 211 24.03 -3.46 23.64
C LEU A 211 24.57 -2.87 24.97
N TYR A 212 23.95 -1.79 25.47
CA TYR A 212 24.39 -1.04 26.63
C TYR A 212 23.43 -1.12 27.81
N GLY A 213 22.33 -1.85 27.68
CA GLY A 213 21.36 -1.98 28.76
C GLY A 213 20.21 -0.96 28.68
N GLU A 214 20.14 -0.16 27.62
CA GLU A 214 19.08 0.83 27.42
C GLU A 214 17.89 0.21 26.66
N PRO A 215 16.64 0.44 27.09
CA PRO A 215 15.47 -0.09 26.40
C PRO A 215 15.19 0.66 25.09
N LYS A 216 14.84 -0.07 24.03
CA LYS A 216 14.32 0.50 22.79
C LYS A 216 12.97 1.19 23.04
N VAL A 217 12.91 2.51 22.81
CA VAL A 217 11.68 3.32 22.97
C VAL A 217 11.14 3.90 21.65
N GLY A 218 11.82 3.65 20.53
CA GLY A 218 11.54 4.25 19.22
C GLY A 218 10.32 3.68 18.47
N GLY A 219 9.55 2.78 19.07
CA GLY A 219 8.42 2.09 18.41
C GLY A 219 8.72 0.62 18.09
N VAL A 220 7.72 -0.04 17.51
CA VAL A 220 7.84 -1.38 16.92
C VAL A 220 8.37 -1.26 15.50
N ASP A 221 9.13 -2.24 15.03
CA ASP A 221 9.59 -2.27 13.64
C ASP A 221 8.45 -2.82 12.77
N LEU A 222 8.25 -2.25 11.59
CA LEU A 222 7.16 -2.60 10.68
C LEU A 222 7.68 -3.58 9.62
N VAL A 223 7.89 -4.83 10.03
CA VAL A 223 8.55 -5.89 9.23
C VAL A 223 7.90 -6.04 7.85
N ALA A 224 6.56 -6.07 7.77
CA ALA A 224 5.85 -6.19 6.50
C ALA A 224 6.07 -4.97 5.58
N ASP A 225 6.13 -3.76 6.15
CA ASP A 225 6.40 -2.53 5.38
C ASP A 225 7.85 -2.49 4.90
N GLU A 226 8.82 -2.94 5.71
CA GLU A 226 10.23 -3.03 5.31
C GLU A 226 10.44 -4.00 4.14
N LEU A 227 9.78 -5.16 4.18
CA LEU A 227 9.76 -6.15 3.10
C LEU A 227 9.12 -5.58 1.83
N THR A 228 8.03 -4.86 1.99
CA THR A 228 7.30 -4.23 0.89
C THR A 228 8.15 -3.15 0.23
N ALA A 229 8.75 -2.25 1.02
CA ALA A 229 9.63 -1.20 0.52
C ALA A 229 10.86 -1.75 -0.21
N GLY A 230 11.44 -2.86 0.27
CA GLY A 230 12.53 -3.55 -0.42
C GLY A 230 12.08 -4.16 -1.75
N SER A 231 10.87 -4.74 -1.79
CA SER A 231 10.29 -5.35 -2.99
C SER A 231 9.89 -4.31 -4.04
N ALA A 232 9.45 -3.12 -3.61
CA ALA A 232 9.08 -2.01 -4.48
C ALA A 232 10.23 -1.55 -5.40
N LEU A 233 11.48 -1.75 -4.98
CA LEU A 233 12.66 -1.49 -5.81
C LEU A 233 12.72 -2.39 -7.06
N LEU A 234 12.06 -3.55 -7.03
CA LEU A 234 11.95 -4.49 -8.15
C LEU A 234 10.61 -4.36 -8.88
N PHE A 235 9.54 -4.03 -8.17
CA PHE A 235 8.23 -3.81 -8.77
C PHE A 235 8.27 -2.69 -9.81
N GLY A 236 9.02 -1.63 -9.50
CA GLY A 236 8.94 -0.39 -10.24
C GLY A 236 7.61 0.31 -10.01
N GLN A 237 7.32 1.34 -10.80
CA GLN A 237 6.11 2.16 -10.65
C GLN A 237 5.43 2.41 -12.01
N ALA A 238 5.86 1.72 -13.07
CA ALA A 238 5.41 1.94 -14.44
C ALA A 238 5.07 0.61 -15.15
N ASP A 239 5.84 0.23 -16.16
CA ASP A 239 5.59 -0.90 -17.06
C ASP A 239 6.60 -2.05 -16.89
N GLU A 240 7.27 -2.15 -15.74
CA GLU A 240 8.33 -3.12 -15.48
C GLU A 240 7.83 -4.59 -15.48
N GLN A 241 6.52 -4.79 -15.30
CA GLN A 241 5.84 -6.11 -15.30
C GLN A 241 6.33 -7.09 -14.23
N ILE A 242 6.82 -6.60 -13.09
CA ILE A 242 7.26 -7.43 -11.96
C ILE A 242 6.30 -7.23 -10.77
N PRO A 243 5.10 -7.83 -10.74
CA PRO A 243 4.16 -7.59 -9.65
C PRO A 243 4.39 -8.49 -8.42
N VAL A 244 5.37 -9.40 -8.47
CA VAL A 244 5.67 -10.35 -7.39
C VAL A 244 7.16 -10.38 -7.11
N THR A 245 7.53 -10.44 -5.84
CA THR A 245 8.90 -10.63 -5.37
C THR A 245 8.94 -11.77 -4.36
N ILE A 246 9.92 -12.67 -4.52
CA ILE A 246 10.25 -13.67 -3.51
C ILE A 246 11.37 -13.14 -2.64
N VAL A 247 11.11 -13.03 -1.35
CA VAL A 247 12.10 -12.64 -0.34
C VAL A 247 12.54 -13.89 0.42
N ARG A 248 13.86 -14.13 0.46
CA ARG A 248 14.45 -15.31 1.09
C ARG A 248 15.63 -14.95 1.99
N GLY A 249 15.68 -15.56 3.17
CA GLY A 249 16.76 -15.44 4.15
C GLY A 249 16.42 -14.62 5.39
N LEU A 250 15.17 -14.15 5.53
CA LEU A 250 14.68 -13.50 6.75
C LEU A 250 14.14 -14.55 7.73
N GLU A 251 14.53 -14.46 9.00
CA GLU A 251 13.83 -15.15 10.09
C GLU A 251 12.69 -14.24 10.58
N TYR A 252 11.47 -14.77 10.63
CA TYR A 252 10.28 -14.05 11.09
C TYR A 252 9.41 -14.92 12.00
N GLU A 253 8.50 -14.28 12.73
CA GLU A 253 7.50 -14.95 13.55
C GLU A 253 6.22 -15.15 12.75
N ASP A 254 5.53 -16.28 12.95
CA ASP A 254 4.21 -16.53 12.37
C ASP A 254 3.20 -15.50 12.91
N GLY A 255 2.41 -14.92 12.01
CA GLY A 255 1.38 -13.95 12.33
C GLY A 255 0.38 -13.77 11.20
N GLU A 256 -0.66 -12.98 11.45
CA GLU A 256 -1.74 -12.74 10.48
C GLU A 256 -2.18 -11.29 10.52
N GLY A 257 -2.37 -10.72 9.33
CA GLY A 257 -2.81 -9.36 9.11
C GLY A 257 -1.82 -8.27 9.53
N VAL A 258 -2.08 -7.04 9.07
CA VAL A 258 -1.30 -5.88 9.55
C VAL A 258 -2.11 -5.04 10.55
N PRO A 259 -1.43 -4.31 11.46
CA PRO A 259 -2.11 -3.53 12.49
C PRO A 259 -3.05 -2.45 11.93
N ASN A 260 -4.22 -2.31 12.56
CA ASN A 260 -5.15 -1.21 12.31
C ASN A 260 -4.56 0.11 12.86
N SER A 261 -4.09 0.96 11.95
CA SER A 261 -3.46 2.26 12.25
C SER A 261 -4.45 3.43 12.24
N GLY A 262 -5.57 3.35 11.50
CA GLY A 262 -6.53 4.45 11.28
C GLY A 262 -7.11 5.02 12.58
N GLY A 263 -7.60 4.15 13.46
CA GLY A 263 -8.13 4.55 14.77
C GLY A 263 -7.07 5.13 15.73
N VAL A 264 -5.79 4.80 15.53
CA VAL A 264 -4.66 5.37 16.29
C VAL A 264 -4.32 6.76 15.74
N VAL A 265 -4.24 6.93 14.41
CA VAL A 265 -3.89 8.21 13.79
C VAL A 265 -4.96 9.26 14.03
N ARG A 266 -6.25 8.94 13.92
CA ARG A 266 -7.34 9.90 14.21
C ARG A 266 -7.28 10.44 15.64
N ARG A 267 -7.00 9.56 16.60
CA ARG A 267 -6.79 9.93 18.01
C ARG A 267 -5.47 10.67 18.20
N GLY A 268 -4.42 10.27 17.49
CA GLY A 268 -3.10 10.87 17.46
C GLY A 268 -3.16 12.32 16.99
N LEU A 269 -3.68 12.58 15.79
CA LEU A 269 -3.78 13.91 15.18
C LEU A 269 -4.52 14.89 16.10
N ARG A 270 -5.68 14.49 16.62
CA ARG A 270 -6.46 15.33 17.56
C ARG A 270 -5.68 15.64 18.84
N LYS A 271 -4.99 14.65 19.40
CA LYS A 271 -4.15 14.83 20.61
C LYS A 271 -2.90 15.67 20.31
N SER A 272 -2.29 15.51 19.14
CA SER A 272 -1.12 16.26 18.70
C SER A 272 -1.47 17.73 18.52
N VAL A 273 -2.57 18.06 17.84
CA VAL A 273 -3.05 19.45 17.74
C VAL A 273 -3.29 20.05 19.14
N GLN A 274 -3.92 19.31 20.06
CA GLN A 274 -4.13 19.76 21.44
C GLN A 274 -2.82 19.94 22.21
N LEU A 275 -1.85 19.04 22.03
CA LEU A 275 -0.55 19.09 22.69
C LEU A 275 0.28 20.26 22.16
N THR A 276 0.35 20.45 20.84
CA THR A 276 1.03 21.57 20.19
C THR A 276 0.42 22.90 20.62
N ALA A 277 -0.91 23.00 20.67
CA ALA A 277 -1.58 24.19 21.18
C ALA A 277 -1.21 24.49 22.64
N ARG A 278 -1.14 23.46 23.50
CA ARG A 278 -0.69 23.61 24.90
C ARG A 278 0.78 23.98 25.02
N LEU A 279 1.65 23.44 24.17
CA LEU A 279 3.08 23.76 24.12
C LEU A 279 3.29 25.21 23.71
N LYS A 280 2.72 25.64 22.59
CA LYS A 280 2.84 27.03 22.12
C LYS A 280 2.22 28.02 23.10
N ALA A 281 1.09 27.66 23.73
CA ALA A 281 0.52 28.49 24.79
C ALA A 281 1.48 28.66 26.00
N ARG A 282 2.32 27.67 26.31
CA ARG A 282 3.30 27.76 27.41
C ARG A 282 4.62 28.40 27.02
N GLU A 283 4.98 28.45 25.74
CA GLU A 283 6.14 29.21 25.27
C GLU A 283 5.85 30.72 25.19
N TRP A 284 4.58 31.10 25.09
CA TRP A 284 4.15 32.49 24.91
C TRP A 284 3.78 33.21 26.23
N PHE A 285 3.85 32.51 27.37
CA PHE A 285 3.67 33.06 28.73
C PHE A 285 4.86 32.68 29.62
#